data_AF-A0A6G4MI28-F1
#
_entry.id   AF-A0A6G4MI28-F1
#
_cell.length_a   1.000
_cell.length_b   1.000
_cell.length_c   1.000
_cell.angle_alpha   90.00
_cell.angle_beta   90.00
_cell.angle_gamma   90.00
#
_symmetry.space_group_name_H-M   'P 1'
#
loop_
_entity.id
_entity.type
_entity.pdbx_description
1 polymer ?
#
loop_
_entity_poly.entity_id
_entity_poly.type
_entity_poly.pdbx_seq_one_letter_code
_entity_poly.pdbx_strand_id
1 'polypeptide(L)'
;NKPVATLVTQVEVDANDPAFLNPTKPIGSFFTEQEAEQLTKQGYTLKEDAGRGYRRVVASPKPVDIIEKETVKALVEAGQVVITVGGGGIPVIREGNHLRGASAVIDKDWASARLAEMIDADMLIILTAVEKVAINFGKE
;
A
#
# COMPACT_ATOMS: atom_id res chain seq x y z
N ASN A 1 30.54 -6.25 5.41
CA ASN A 1 29.30 -6.08 6.21
C ASN A 1 28.61 -4.84 5.67
N LYS A 2 27.35 -4.90 5.21
CA LYS A 2 26.62 -3.70 4.73
C LYS A 2 25.69 -3.21 5.85
N PRO A 3 25.73 -1.91 6.24
CA PRO A 3 24.76 -1.37 7.20
C PRO A 3 23.32 -1.52 6.69
N VAL A 4 22.38 -1.67 7.62
CA VAL A 4 20.95 -1.80 7.32
C VAL A 4 20.18 -0.73 8.11
N ALA A 5 19.27 -0.02 7.43
CA ALA A 5 18.42 0.99 8.04
C ALA A 5 16.95 0.78 7.65
N THR A 6 16.04 0.96 8.62
CA THR A 6 14.61 1.00 8.36
C THR A 6 14.12 2.44 8.49
N LEU A 7 13.44 2.93 7.46
CA LEU A 7 12.83 4.26 7.43
C LEU A 7 11.32 4.16 7.57
N VAL A 8 10.77 4.86 8.56
CA VAL A 8 9.34 5.18 8.58
C VAL A 8 9.07 6.08 7.39
N THR A 9 8.14 5.68 6.54
CA THR A 9 7.93 6.30 5.22
C THR A 9 6.48 6.75 5.08
N GLN A 10 6.30 8.01 4.71
CA GLN A 10 5.01 8.60 4.33
C GLN A 10 4.91 8.62 2.81
N VAL A 11 3.69 8.38 2.32
CA VAL A 11 3.41 8.29 0.89
C VAL A 11 2.22 9.18 0.58
N GLU A 12 2.48 10.17 -0.26
CA GLU A 12 1.47 11.14 -0.68
C GLU A 12 0.48 10.48 -1.62
N VAL A 13 -0.81 10.78 -1.41
CA VAL A 13 -1.92 10.33 -2.24
C VAL A 13 -2.79 11.52 -2.62
N ASP A 14 -3.45 11.45 -3.77
CA ASP A 14 -4.38 12.51 -4.19
C ASP A 14 -5.64 12.48 -3.32
N ALA A 15 -6.00 13.62 -2.73
CA ALA A 15 -7.24 13.77 -1.95
C ALA A 15 -8.50 13.46 -2.76
N ASN A 16 -8.45 13.62 -4.08
CA ASN A 16 -9.53 13.37 -5.01
C ASN A 16 -9.44 11.99 -5.68
N ASP A 17 -8.56 11.10 -5.23
CA ASP A 17 -8.44 9.76 -5.80
C ASP A 17 -9.80 9.02 -5.69
N PRO A 18 -10.35 8.51 -6.79
CA PRO A 18 -11.65 7.84 -6.81
C PRO A 18 -11.72 6.61 -5.88
N ALA A 19 -10.59 6.03 -5.48
CA ALA A 19 -10.53 4.94 -4.51
C ALA A 19 -11.11 5.32 -3.14
N PHE A 20 -11.15 6.60 -2.78
CA PHE A 20 -11.83 7.06 -1.56
C PHE A 20 -13.35 6.90 -1.62
N LEU A 21 -13.93 6.96 -2.82
CA LEU A 21 -15.37 6.77 -3.03
C LEU A 21 -15.76 5.29 -3.16
N ASN A 22 -14.83 4.43 -3.56
CA ASN A 22 -15.05 2.98 -3.67
C ASN A 22 -13.91 2.18 -3.00
N PRO A 23 -13.98 1.96 -1.67
CA PRO A 23 -13.04 1.13 -0.95
C PRO A 23 -13.00 -0.32 -1.47
N THR A 24 -11.80 -0.83 -1.72
CA THR A 24 -11.59 -2.17 -2.32
C THR A 24 -10.57 -3.02 -1.59
N LYS A 25 -9.62 -2.43 -0.85
CA LYS A 25 -8.53 -3.18 -0.23
C LYS A 25 -8.98 -3.86 1.06
N PRO A 26 -9.00 -5.20 1.14
CA PRO A 26 -9.43 -5.90 2.33
C PRO A 26 -8.35 -5.85 3.42
N ILE A 27 -8.75 -5.56 4.65
CA ILE A 27 -7.89 -5.42 5.84
C ILE A 27 -8.44 -6.24 7.01
N GLY A 28 -7.55 -6.58 7.95
CA GLY A 28 -7.93 -7.27 9.19
C GLY A 28 -8.50 -8.67 8.98
N SER A 29 -9.21 -9.14 10.00
CA SER A 29 -9.79 -10.48 10.13
C SER A 29 -11.00 -10.71 9.20
N PHE A 30 -11.36 -11.99 9.05
CA PHE A 30 -12.62 -12.41 8.44
C PHE A 30 -13.77 -12.37 9.44
N PHE A 31 -14.96 -12.05 8.94
CA PHE A 31 -16.21 -11.96 9.68
C PHE A 31 -17.30 -12.81 9.03
N THR A 32 -18.25 -13.27 9.83
CA THR A 32 -19.52 -13.81 9.34
C THR A 32 -20.41 -12.70 8.77
N GLU A 33 -21.45 -13.06 8.03
CA GLU A 33 -22.42 -12.11 7.51
C GLU A 33 -23.10 -11.30 8.63
N GLN A 34 -23.49 -11.96 9.72
CA GLN A 34 -24.13 -11.31 10.87
C GLN A 34 -23.22 -10.29 11.55
N GLU A 35 -21.93 -10.61 11.74
CA GLU A 35 -20.94 -9.67 12.27
C GLU A 35 -20.69 -8.52 11.30
N ALA A 36 -20.64 -8.80 10.00
CA ALA A 36 -20.46 -7.78 8.98
C ALA A 36 -21.62 -6.78 8.94
N GLU A 37 -22.86 -7.23 9.09
CA GLU A 37 -24.03 -6.35 9.22
C GLU A 37 -23.92 -5.42 10.44
N GLN A 38 -23.46 -5.94 11.58
CA GLN A 38 -23.27 -5.12 12.78
C GLN A 38 -22.16 -4.07 12.60
N LEU A 39 -21.04 -4.45 12.00
CA LEU A 39 -19.93 -3.53 11.73
C LEU A 39 -20.30 -2.49 10.67
N THR A 40 -21.12 -2.85 9.69
CA THR A 40 -21.63 -1.91 8.68
C THR A 40 -22.51 -0.84 9.32
N LYS A 41 -23.33 -1.19 10.32
CA LYS A 41 -24.09 -0.22 11.12
C LYS A 41 -23.21 0.74 11.92
N GLN A 42 -21.96 0.38 12.20
CA GLN A 42 -20.96 1.24 12.85
C GLN A 42 -20.18 2.12 11.84
N GLY A 43 -20.55 2.09 10.55
CA GLY A 43 -19.94 2.90 9.50
C GLY A 43 -18.73 2.26 8.81
N TYR A 44 -18.42 0.99 9.10
CA TYR A 44 -17.37 0.29 8.36
C TYR A 44 -17.89 -0.23 7.02
N THR A 45 -17.06 -0.16 5.99
CA THR A 45 -17.35 -0.82 4.71
C THR A 45 -16.79 -2.24 4.75
N LEU A 46 -17.64 -3.24 4.54
CA LEU A 46 -17.24 -4.64 4.43
C LEU A 46 -17.64 -5.21 3.07
N LYS A 47 -16.84 -6.12 2.53
CA LYS A 47 -17.14 -6.87 1.30
C LYS A 47 -16.87 -8.36 1.51
N GLU A 48 -17.63 -9.20 0.83
CA GLU A 48 -17.38 -10.64 0.78
C GLU A 48 -16.06 -10.91 0.04
N ASP A 49 -15.24 -11.83 0.55
CA ASP A 49 -13.93 -12.19 0.03
C ASP A 49 -13.95 -13.64 -0.47
N ALA A 50 -14.58 -13.85 -1.63
CA ALA A 50 -14.58 -15.09 -2.40
C ALA A 50 -14.92 -16.36 -1.58
N GLY A 51 -16.01 -16.32 -0.82
CA GLY A 51 -16.48 -17.46 -0.02
C GLY A 51 -15.67 -17.73 1.25
N ARG A 52 -14.69 -16.88 1.60
CA ARG A 52 -13.91 -16.99 2.85
C ARG A 52 -14.51 -16.20 4.02
N GLY A 53 -15.65 -15.54 3.78
CA GLY A 53 -16.31 -14.62 4.71
C GLY A 53 -16.17 -13.16 4.28
N TYR A 54 -16.49 -12.25 5.18
CA TYR A 54 -16.49 -10.80 4.95
C TYR A 54 -15.24 -10.16 5.56
N ARG A 55 -14.73 -9.11 4.92
CA ARG A 55 -13.62 -8.32 5.45
C ARG A 55 -13.91 -6.84 5.33
N ARG A 56 -13.36 -6.06 6.27
CA ARG A 56 -13.32 -4.60 6.13
C ARG A 56 -12.53 -4.25 4.90
N VAL A 57 -13.07 -3.34 4.10
CA VAL A 57 -12.36 -2.73 2.99
C VAL A 57 -12.09 -1.27 3.27
N VAL A 58 -10.93 -0.80 2.84
CA VAL A 58 -10.52 0.61 2.92
C VAL A 58 -10.09 1.10 1.54
N ALA A 59 -10.01 2.43 1.41
CA ALA A 59 -9.52 3.06 0.19
C ALA A 59 -8.09 2.59 -0.12
N SER A 60 -7.79 2.41 -1.40
CA SER A 60 -6.45 2.07 -1.90
C SER A 60 -6.06 3.03 -3.02
N PRO A 61 -5.80 4.30 -2.68
CA PRO A 61 -5.42 5.30 -3.64
C PRO A 61 -4.01 5.02 -4.20
N LYS A 62 -3.73 5.58 -5.37
CA LYS A 62 -2.40 5.43 -5.99
C LYS A 62 -1.39 6.35 -5.30
N PRO A 63 -0.13 5.89 -5.13
CA PRO A 63 0.93 6.73 -4.61
C PRO A 63 1.29 7.82 -5.63
N VAL A 64 1.27 9.07 -5.19
CA VAL A 64 1.67 10.25 -5.97
C VAL A 64 3.16 10.53 -5.74
N ASP A 65 3.56 10.59 -4.47
CA ASP A 65 4.93 10.89 -4.05
C ASP A 65 5.38 10.04 -2.85
N ILE A 66 6.69 9.82 -2.72
CA ILE A 66 7.31 9.27 -1.51
C ILE A 66 8.02 10.42 -0.79
N ILE A 67 7.59 10.73 0.43
CA ILE A 67 8.05 11.93 1.15
C ILE A 67 9.54 11.82 1.47
N GLU A 68 9.99 10.66 1.94
CA GLU A 68 11.39 10.43 2.34
C GLU A 68 12.29 9.92 1.19
N LYS A 69 11.89 10.06 -0.08
CA LYS A 69 12.66 9.54 -1.25
C LYS A 69 14.12 9.99 -1.29
N GLU A 70 14.39 11.25 -0.96
CA GLU A 70 15.76 11.80 -0.98
C GLU A 70 16.63 11.15 0.11
N THR A 71 16.05 10.85 1.27
CA THR A 71 16.73 10.13 2.35
C THR A 71 17.01 8.69 1.93
N VAL A 72 16.04 8.02 1.30
CA VAL A 72 16.24 6.66 0.75
C VAL A 72 17.40 6.67 -0.25
N LYS A 73 17.38 7.60 -1.20
CA LYS A 73 18.41 7.75 -2.23
C LYS A 73 19.79 7.96 -1.61
N ALA A 74 19.92 8.90 -0.67
CA ALA A 74 21.19 9.17 -0.01
C ALA A 74 21.75 7.95 0.75
N LEU A 75 20.90 7.17 1.43
CA LEU A 75 21.33 5.97 2.14
C LEU A 75 21.76 4.84 1.16
N VAL A 76 21.03 4.69 0.05
CA VAL A 76 21.38 3.74 -1.02
C VAL A 76 22.72 4.12 -1.65
N GLU A 77 22.93 5.40 -2.00
CA GLU A 77 24.19 5.92 -2.55
C GLU A 77 25.36 5.74 -1.57
N ALA A 78 25.11 5.80 -0.26
CA ALA A 78 26.09 5.49 0.79
C ALA A 78 26.38 3.97 0.95
N GLY A 79 25.78 3.12 0.12
CA GLY A 79 26.02 1.67 0.09
C GLY A 79 25.27 0.88 1.16
N GLN A 80 24.24 1.47 1.78
CA GLN A 80 23.43 0.81 2.80
C GLN A 80 22.27 0.01 2.20
N VAL A 81 21.76 -0.97 2.96
CA VAL A 81 20.49 -1.65 2.66
C VAL A 81 19.36 -0.89 3.36
N VAL A 82 18.39 -0.39 2.60
CA VAL A 82 17.30 0.43 3.12
C VAL A 82 15.98 -0.35 3.06
N ILE A 83 15.29 -0.43 4.20
CA ILE A 83 13.93 -0.94 4.31
C ILE A 83 12.99 0.27 4.42
N THR A 84 12.09 0.45 3.47
CA THR A 84 11.21 1.63 3.34
C THR A 84 9.87 1.21 2.74
N VAL A 85 8.91 2.14 2.62
CA VAL A 85 7.54 1.93 2.10
C VAL A 85 6.84 0.71 2.71
N GLY A 86 7.15 0.40 3.97
CA GLY A 86 6.60 -0.75 4.68
C GLY A 86 5.08 -0.73 4.68
N GLY A 87 4.46 -1.82 4.20
CA GLY A 87 3.00 -1.92 4.07
C GLY A 87 2.37 -0.99 3.02
N GLY A 88 3.18 -0.43 2.11
CA GLY A 88 2.76 0.62 1.16
C GLY A 88 3.08 2.04 1.63
N GLY A 89 3.59 2.20 2.86
CA GLY A 89 3.85 3.49 3.49
C GLY A 89 2.62 4.10 4.16
N ILE A 90 2.84 5.13 4.98
CA ILE A 90 1.79 5.84 5.71
C ILE A 90 1.10 6.82 4.74
N PRO A 91 -0.19 6.62 4.39
CA PRO A 91 -0.87 7.48 3.43
C PRO A 91 -1.09 8.87 4.01
N VAL A 92 -0.66 9.89 3.26
CA VAL A 92 -0.82 11.30 3.62
C VAL A 92 -1.36 12.11 2.43
N ILE A 93 -2.11 13.17 2.73
CA ILE A 93 -2.55 14.19 1.78
C ILE A 93 -1.77 15.46 2.09
N ARG A 94 -1.24 16.11 1.05
CA ARG A 94 -0.56 17.39 1.18
C ARG A 94 -1.56 18.54 1.20
N GLU A 95 -1.44 19.38 2.24
CA GLU A 95 -2.24 20.58 2.44
C GLU A 95 -1.28 21.76 2.61
N GLY A 96 -0.83 22.34 1.49
CA GLY A 96 0.24 23.33 1.46
C GLY A 96 1.56 22.76 1.99
N ASN A 97 2.04 23.28 3.12
CA ASN A 97 3.27 22.83 3.77
C ASN A 97 3.03 21.77 4.85
N HIS A 98 1.80 21.29 5.01
CA HIS A 98 1.43 20.26 5.98
C HIS A 98 1.09 18.94 5.29
N LEU A 99 1.35 17.85 6.01
CA LEU A 99 0.91 16.51 5.63
C LEU A 99 -0.15 16.07 6.64
N ARG A 100 -1.32 15.68 6.14
CA ARG A 100 -2.41 15.12 6.95
C ARG A 100 -2.56 13.64 6.64
N GLY A 101 -2.64 12.80 7.67
CA GLY A 101 -2.92 11.37 7.50
C GLY A 101 -4.25 11.12 6.77
N ALA A 102 -4.24 10.17 5.84
CA ALA A 102 -5.43 9.69 5.16
C ALA A 102 -5.78 8.27 5.64
N SER A 103 -7.06 7.99 5.88
CA SER A 103 -7.52 6.65 6.27
C SER A 103 -7.60 5.73 5.04
N ALA A 104 -6.45 5.25 4.60
CA ALA A 104 -6.29 4.39 3.43
C ALA A 104 -5.20 3.34 3.64
N VAL A 105 -5.10 2.39 2.71
CA VAL A 105 -3.96 1.47 2.60
C VAL A 105 -3.48 1.50 1.16
N ILE A 106 -2.27 1.98 0.96
CA ILE A 106 -1.63 2.01 -0.36
C ILE A 106 -1.14 0.61 -0.69
N ASP A 107 -1.30 0.20 -1.94
CA ASP A 107 -0.76 -1.08 -2.37
C ASP A 107 0.78 -1.05 -2.39
N LYS A 108 1.40 -2.04 -1.75
CA LYS A 108 2.86 -2.13 -1.61
C LYS A 108 3.58 -2.22 -2.95
N ASP A 109 2.99 -2.85 -3.96
CA ASP A 109 3.63 -3.04 -5.25
C ASP A 109 3.64 -1.71 -6.02
N TRP A 110 2.53 -0.94 -5.95
CA TRP A 110 2.48 0.42 -6.48
C TRP A 110 3.44 1.38 -5.77
N ALA A 111 3.50 1.34 -4.44
CA ALA A 111 4.43 2.18 -3.68
C ALA A 111 5.89 1.85 -4.00
N SER A 112 6.21 0.56 -4.15
CA SER A 112 7.55 0.09 -4.50
C SER A 112 7.92 0.48 -5.94
N ALA A 113 6.98 0.36 -6.88
CA ALA A 113 7.18 0.81 -8.26
C ALA A 113 7.41 2.33 -8.33
N ARG A 114 6.63 3.10 -7.57
CA ARG A 114 6.79 4.56 -7.52
C ARG A 114 8.13 4.98 -6.91
N LEU A 115 8.55 4.31 -5.84
CA LEU A 115 9.87 4.56 -5.26
C LEU A 115 10.99 4.20 -6.24
N ALA A 116 10.90 3.04 -6.91
CA ALA A 116 11.88 2.58 -7.89
C ALA A 116 12.06 3.61 -9.02
N GLU A 117 10.96 4.17 -9.53
CA GLU A 117 10.99 5.26 -10.51
C GLU A 117 11.70 6.50 -9.96
N MET A 118 11.40 6.91 -8.72
CA MET A 118 11.96 8.13 -8.12
C MET A 118 13.45 8.06 -7.79
N ILE A 119 13.95 6.88 -7.46
CA ILE A 119 15.37 6.67 -7.16
C ILE A 119 16.17 6.19 -8.38
N ASP A 120 15.53 6.15 -9.56
CA ASP A 120 16.12 5.68 -10.81
C ASP A 120 16.72 4.26 -10.69
N ALA A 121 15.94 3.36 -10.09
CA ALA A 121 16.35 1.96 -9.93
C ALA A 121 16.35 1.22 -11.27
N ASP A 122 17.42 0.48 -11.56
CA ASP A 122 17.53 -0.32 -12.79
C ASP A 122 16.44 -1.41 -12.91
N MET A 123 15.93 -1.89 -11.78
CA MET A 123 15.00 -3.01 -11.72
C MET A 123 14.07 -2.94 -10.50
N LEU A 124 12.81 -3.30 -10.73
CA LEU A 124 11.84 -3.62 -9.67
C LEU A 124 11.62 -5.14 -9.63
N ILE A 125 11.81 -5.74 -8.45
CA ILE A 125 11.58 -7.17 -8.22
C ILE A 125 10.41 -7.34 -7.26
N ILE A 126 9.33 -7.98 -7.73
CA ILE A 126 8.18 -8.36 -6.90
C ILE A 126 8.28 -9.84 -6.58
N LEU A 127 8.43 -10.17 -5.30
CA LEU A 127 8.47 -11.54 -4.81
C LEU A 127 7.07 -11.97 -4.36
N THR A 128 6.60 -13.11 -4.86
CA THR A 128 5.26 -13.64 -4.58
C THR A 128 5.29 -15.17 -4.41
N ALA A 129 4.17 -15.77 -4.06
CA ALA A 129 4.04 -17.20 -3.76
C ALA A 129 4.04 -18.10 -5.01
N VAL A 130 4.05 -17.52 -6.20
CA VAL A 130 4.09 -18.23 -7.49
C VAL A 130 5.35 -17.82 -8.25
N GLU A 131 5.85 -18.73 -9.09
CA GLU A 131 7.11 -18.54 -9.82
C GLU A 131 7.07 -17.34 -10.78
N LYS A 132 5.95 -17.15 -11.47
CA LYS A 132 5.77 -16.12 -12.51
C LYS A 132 4.31 -15.83 -12.78
N VAL A 133 4.07 -14.79 -13.57
CA VAL A 133 2.75 -14.48 -14.12
C VAL A 133 2.30 -15.63 -15.04
N ALA A 134 1.04 -16.04 -14.91
CA ALA A 134 0.41 -17.03 -15.76
C ALA A 134 -0.93 -16.48 -16.29
N ILE A 135 -1.18 -16.67 -17.58
CA ILE A 135 -2.53 -16.55 -18.14
C ILE A 135 -3.31 -17.83 -17.77
N ASN A 136 -4.63 -17.72 -17.58
CA ASN A 136 -5.51 -18.83 -17.16
C ASN A 136 -5.09 -19.52 -15.84
N PHE A 137 -4.57 -18.75 -14.87
CA PHE A 137 -4.14 -19.27 -13.58
C PHE A 137 -5.24 -20.12 -12.91
N GLY A 138 -4.91 -21.38 -12.58
CA GLY A 138 -5.84 -22.32 -11.94
C GLY A 138 -6.85 -22.98 -12.87
N LYS A 139 -6.73 -22.81 -14.19
CA LYS A 139 -7.53 -23.50 -15.21
C LYS A 139 -6.62 -24.27 -16.17
N GLU A 140 -7.09 -25.42 -16.63
CA GLU A 140 -6.59 -26.08 -17.84
C GLU A 140 -7.07 -25.34 -19.09
#